data_AF-A0A1I1EFU1-F1
#
_entry.id   AF-A0A1I1EFU1-F1
#
_cell.length_a   1.000
_cell.length_b   1.000
_cell.length_c   1.000
_cell.angle_alpha   90.00
_cell.angle_beta   90.00
_cell.angle_gamma   90.00
#
_symmetry.space_group_name_H-M   'P 1'
#
loop_
_entity.id
_entity.type
_entity.pdbx_description
1 polymer ?
#
loop_
_entity_poly.entity_id
_entity_poly.type
_entity_poly.pdbx_seq_one_letter_code
_entity_poly.pdbx_strand_id
1 'polypeptide(L)'
;MSGIYIHIPFCKQACHYCDFHFSTSLKKKSELVSALQKELILRKNELPDEPIQTIYFGGGTPSLLNLQELNAIFKTIYAEFNIAENPEITLEANPDDLAEEKINELANSKINRLSIGVQSFFEEDLKLMNRAHNAEEALQSIKLARSKFDNISVDLIYGIPGMNNERWQENIQILLDLDIPHISSYALTVEPNTALQKFIEKGKVKPVDDAAAAQHFEILRTTLKNAGFEHYEFSNYGKPGYFSQNNTAYWLGKPYLGIGPSAHSYDGNSRKWNIGNNTLYIKAIEKSELPLEIEELSTTDCYNEYIMTRLRTHFGVDLKEIETKFGEKYVKYLKEQSVVLFQKELLKIENNVMHITEKGTFLSDGIAADLFYID
;
A
#
# COMPACT_ATOMS: atom_id res chain seq x y z
N MET A 1 -16.36 -1.58 -9.20
CA MET A 1 -15.54 -0.63 -8.42
C MET A 1 -14.16 -0.64 -9.01
N SER A 2 -13.72 0.48 -9.57
CA SER A 2 -12.40 0.61 -10.19
C SER A 2 -11.62 1.74 -9.51
N GLY A 3 -10.29 1.62 -9.53
CA GLY A 3 -9.38 2.62 -8.97
C GLY A 3 -8.45 3.24 -10.00
N ILE A 4 -7.91 4.42 -9.69
CA ILE A 4 -6.80 5.04 -10.42
C ILE A 4 -5.63 5.21 -9.45
N TYR A 5 -4.46 4.69 -9.80
CA TYR A 5 -3.21 4.90 -9.09
C TYR A 5 -2.30 5.82 -9.90
N ILE A 6 -1.80 6.88 -9.26
CA ILE A 6 -0.85 7.82 -9.86
C ILE A 6 0.49 7.69 -9.14
N HIS A 7 1.50 7.22 -9.85
CA HIS A 7 2.85 7.04 -9.32
C HIS A 7 3.68 8.33 -9.47
N ILE A 8 4.08 8.91 -8.34
CA ILE A 8 4.94 10.10 -8.26
C ILE A 8 6.35 9.69 -7.77
N PRO A 9 7.33 9.48 -8.67
CA PRO A 9 8.62 8.85 -8.38
C PRO A 9 9.66 9.85 -7.86
N PHE A 10 9.26 10.81 -7.02
CA PHE A 10 10.17 11.84 -6.51
C PHE A 10 10.24 11.80 -4.99
N CYS A 11 11.45 11.82 -4.44
CA CYS A 11 11.69 11.89 -3.00
C CYS A 11 12.69 13.01 -2.70
N LYS A 12 12.64 13.63 -1.51
CA LYS A 12 13.73 14.50 -1.04
C LYS A 12 14.98 13.70 -0.66
N GLN A 13 14.77 12.50 -0.12
CA GLN A 13 15.82 11.65 0.42
C GLN A 13 15.58 10.18 0.08
N ALA A 14 16.67 9.43 -0.11
CA ALA A 14 16.61 7.99 -0.32
C ALA A 14 16.64 7.27 1.04
N CYS A 15 15.52 6.66 1.43
CA CYS A 15 15.46 5.83 2.63
C CYS A 15 16.30 4.56 2.43
N HIS A 16 17.00 4.11 3.46
CA HIS A 16 17.94 2.99 3.35
C HIS A 16 17.27 1.65 3.00
N TYR A 17 16.01 1.47 3.38
CA TYR A 17 15.23 0.24 3.20
C TYR A 17 14.36 0.23 1.95
N CYS A 18 14.15 1.39 1.31
CA CYS A 18 13.17 1.53 0.24
C CYS A 18 13.68 0.92 -1.07
N ASP A 19 12.87 0.04 -1.65
CA ASP A 19 13.08 -0.66 -2.92
C ASP A 19 12.16 -0.15 -4.03
N PHE A 20 11.22 0.75 -3.72
CA PHE A 20 10.33 1.34 -4.71
C PHE A 20 11.09 2.15 -5.78
N HIS A 21 10.44 2.36 -6.92
CA HIS A 21 10.96 3.22 -7.98
C HIS A 21 10.86 4.71 -7.57
N PHE A 22 12.00 5.37 -7.37
CA PHE A 22 12.04 6.80 -7.04
C PHE A 22 13.25 7.52 -7.64
N SER A 23 13.24 8.85 -7.55
CA SER A 23 14.33 9.74 -7.91
C SER A 23 14.45 10.87 -6.89
N THR A 24 15.66 11.16 -6.44
CA THR A 24 15.95 12.34 -5.61
C THR A 24 16.14 13.63 -6.41
N SER A 25 16.02 13.55 -7.74
CA SER A 25 16.15 14.70 -8.64
C SER A 25 14.80 15.16 -9.15
N LEU A 26 14.40 16.38 -8.78
CA LEU A 26 13.14 17.00 -9.21
C LEU A 26 13.19 17.63 -10.62
N LYS A 27 14.33 17.56 -11.32
CA LYS A 27 14.54 18.27 -12.61
C LYS A 27 13.49 17.97 -13.69
N LYS A 28 12.87 16.79 -13.66
CA LYS A 28 11.90 16.34 -14.66
C LYS A 28 10.45 16.33 -14.16
N LYS A 29 10.18 17.00 -13.03
CA LYS A 29 8.88 16.92 -12.37
C LYS A 29 7.77 17.46 -13.25
N SER A 30 7.97 18.62 -13.86
CA SER A 30 6.97 19.25 -14.73
C SER A 30 6.70 18.43 -16.00
N GLU A 31 7.73 17.89 -16.63
CA GLU A 31 7.58 17.00 -17.79
C GLU A 31 6.88 15.70 -17.41
N LEU A 32 7.17 15.15 -16.22
CA LEU A 32 6.46 13.98 -15.72
C LEU A 32 4.98 14.28 -15.52
N VAL A 33 4.63 15.36 -14.83
CA VAL A 33 3.22 15.75 -14.60
C VAL A 33 2.47 15.92 -15.92
N SER A 34 3.12 16.46 -16.94
CA SER A 34 2.56 16.56 -18.30
C SER A 34 2.37 15.18 -18.95
N ALA A 35 3.34 14.28 -18.79
CA ALA A 35 3.24 12.90 -19.28
C ALA A 35 2.12 12.12 -18.56
N LEU A 36 1.95 12.25 -17.25
CA LEU A 36 0.85 11.60 -16.50
C LEU A 36 -0.52 11.98 -17.06
N GLN A 37 -0.76 13.27 -17.30
CA GLN A 37 -2.00 13.75 -17.92
C GLN A 37 -2.20 13.16 -19.32
N LYS A 38 -1.14 13.07 -20.11
CA LYS A 38 -1.22 12.49 -21.46
C LYS A 38 -1.49 10.98 -21.43
N GLU A 39 -0.87 10.25 -20.51
CA GLU A 39 -1.13 8.82 -20.34
C GLU A 39 -2.58 8.55 -19.92
N LEU A 40 -3.14 9.33 -18.98
CA LEU A 40 -4.55 9.26 -18.59
C LEU A 40 -5.49 9.32 -19.80
N ILE A 41 -5.22 10.24 -20.74
CA ILE A 41 -6.01 10.40 -21.96
C ILE A 41 -5.84 9.20 -22.90
N LEU A 42 -4.60 8.70 -23.06
CA LEU A 42 -4.30 7.55 -23.93
C LEU A 42 -4.96 6.26 -23.43
N ARG A 43 -5.10 6.10 -22.11
CA ARG A 43 -5.54 4.86 -21.45
C ARG A 43 -6.96 4.93 -20.88
N LYS A 44 -7.74 5.97 -21.21
CA LYS A 44 -9.07 6.21 -20.64
C LYS A 44 -10.11 5.10 -20.85
N ASN A 45 -9.92 4.28 -21.88
CA ASN A 45 -10.84 3.19 -22.24
C ASN A 45 -10.42 1.82 -21.68
N GLU A 46 -9.39 1.75 -20.82
CA GLU A 46 -8.91 0.48 -20.27
C GLU A 46 -9.73 -0.04 -19.07
N LEU A 47 -10.44 0.86 -18.38
CA LEU A 47 -11.28 0.45 -17.25
C LEU A 47 -12.71 0.15 -17.71
N PRO A 48 -13.44 -0.73 -17.00
CA PRO A 48 -14.87 -0.92 -17.21
C PRO A 48 -15.64 0.41 -17.09
N ASP A 49 -16.79 0.49 -17.76
CA ASP A 49 -17.71 1.64 -17.68
C ASP A 49 -18.47 1.67 -16.33
N GLU A 50 -17.71 1.78 -15.25
CA GLU A 50 -18.18 1.92 -13.88
C GLU A 50 -17.52 3.16 -13.24
N PRO A 51 -18.22 3.85 -12.32
CA PRO A 51 -17.62 4.98 -11.62
C PRO A 51 -16.34 4.60 -10.87
N ILE A 52 -15.28 5.41 -11.05
CA ILE A 52 -14.04 5.32 -10.29
C ILE A 52 -14.33 5.69 -8.83
N GLN A 53 -14.01 4.78 -7.92
CA GLN A 53 -14.27 4.97 -6.49
C GLN A 53 -13.04 5.41 -5.71
N THR A 54 -11.84 5.11 -6.22
CA THR A 54 -10.59 5.45 -5.54
C THR A 54 -9.62 6.12 -6.50
N ILE A 55 -8.97 7.19 -6.02
CA ILE A 55 -7.82 7.82 -6.68
C ILE A 55 -6.70 7.87 -5.65
N TYR A 56 -5.57 7.23 -5.95
CA TYR A 56 -4.48 7.09 -5.00
C TYR A 56 -3.19 7.66 -5.60
N PHE A 57 -2.63 8.69 -4.95
CA PHE A 57 -1.32 9.21 -5.27
C PHE A 57 -0.29 8.57 -4.35
N GLY A 58 0.65 7.80 -4.92
CA GLY A 58 1.70 7.11 -4.17
C GLY A 58 3.04 7.07 -4.91
N GLY A 59 3.96 6.26 -4.41
CA GLY A 59 5.25 5.97 -5.06
C GLY A 59 6.43 6.48 -4.26
N GLY A 60 7.08 7.54 -4.74
CA GLY A 60 8.10 8.25 -3.99
C GLY A 60 7.49 9.12 -2.89
N THR A 61 7.15 10.35 -3.22
CA THR A 61 6.60 11.33 -2.27
C THR A 61 5.66 12.30 -3.01
N PRO A 62 4.38 11.93 -3.18
CA PRO A 62 3.39 12.74 -3.89
C PRO A 62 3.17 14.14 -3.32
N SER A 63 3.38 14.34 -2.01
CA SER A 63 3.33 15.67 -1.35
C SER A 63 4.29 16.70 -1.93
N LEU A 64 5.29 16.29 -2.74
CA LEU A 64 6.19 17.20 -3.46
C LEU A 64 5.54 17.88 -4.68
N LEU A 65 4.36 17.44 -5.10
CA LEU A 65 3.56 18.14 -6.11
C LEU A 65 2.97 19.42 -5.50
N ASN A 66 3.07 20.54 -6.21
CA ASN A 66 2.37 21.76 -5.83
C ASN A 66 0.87 21.68 -6.20
N LEU A 67 0.08 22.63 -5.69
CA LEU A 67 -1.37 22.65 -5.92
C LEU A 67 -1.74 22.79 -7.42
N GLN A 68 -0.94 23.49 -8.22
CA GLN A 68 -1.19 23.64 -9.66
C GLN A 68 -1.00 22.30 -10.39
N GLU A 69 0.07 21.57 -10.06
CA GLU A 69 0.36 20.24 -10.61
C GLU A 69 -0.73 19.23 -10.24
N LEU A 70 -1.16 19.20 -8.98
CA LEU A 70 -2.27 18.35 -8.52
C LEU A 70 -3.57 18.67 -9.26
N ASN A 71 -3.93 19.95 -9.35
CA ASN A 71 -5.15 20.39 -10.03
C ASN A 71 -5.13 20.07 -11.52
N ALA A 72 -3.97 20.11 -12.18
CA ALA A 72 -3.84 19.71 -13.58
C ALA A 72 -4.17 18.22 -13.77
N ILE A 73 -3.64 17.35 -12.90
CA ILE A 73 -3.94 15.91 -12.93
C ILE A 73 -5.42 15.66 -12.63
N PHE A 74 -5.97 16.27 -11.58
CA PHE A 74 -7.40 16.13 -11.26
C PHE A 74 -8.29 16.58 -12.40
N LYS A 75 -7.97 17.71 -13.04
CA LYS A 75 -8.73 18.21 -14.19
C LYS A 75 -8.79 17.18 -15.31
N THR A 76 -7.69 16.50 -15.62
CA THR A 76 -7.67 15.43 -16.62
C THR A 76 -8.48 14.22 -16.17
N ILE A 77 -8.31 13.76 -14.92
CA ILE A 77 -9.06 12.61 -14.39
C ILE A 77 -10.58 12.85 -14.48
N TYR A 78 -11.05 14.00 -14.00
CA TYR A 78 -12.49 14.32 -14.00
C TYR A 78 -13.05 14.65 -15.40
N ALA A 79 -12.19 14.91 -16.39
CA ALA A 79 -12.61 15.12 -17.77
C ALA A 79 -12.73 13.81 -18.56
N GLU A 80 -11.88 12.84 -18.28
CA GLU A 80 -11.77 11.61 -19.09
C GLU A 80 -12.44 10.39 -18.43
N PHE A 81 -12.72 10.43 -17.13
CA PHE A 81 -13.26 9.29 -16.38
C PHE A 81 -14.56 9.66 -15.66
N ASN A 82 -15.47 8.68 -15.55
CA ASN A 82 -16.66 8.79 -14.71
C ASN A 82 -16.25 8.58 -13.25
N ILE A 83 -16.31 9.63 -12.43
CA ILE A 83 -15.91 9.58 -11.01
C ILE A 83 -17.16 9.43 -10.14
N ALA A 84 -17.09 8.57 -9.12
CA ALA A 84 -18.16 8.45 -8.13
C ALA A 84 -18.43 9.78 -7.41
N GLU A 85 -19.61 9.93 -6.81
CA GLU A 85 -19.99 11.16 -6.09
C GLU A 85 -19.08 11.45 -4.90
N ASN A 86 -18.69 10.39 -4.17
CA ASN A 86 -17.85 10.48 -2.96
C ASN A 86 -16.67 9.50 -3.06
N PRO A 87 -15.69 9.75 -3.96
CA PRO A 87 -14.55 8.86 -4.12
C PRO A 87 -13.57 9.03 -2.95
N GLU A 88 -12.87 7.97 -2.56
CA GLU A 88 -11.69 8.10 -1.68
C GLU A 88 -10.51 8.62 -2.52
N ILE A 89 -9.97 9.78 -2.15
CA ILE A 89 -8.82 10.39 -2.81
C ILE A 89 -7.69 10.49 -1.79
N THR A 90 -6.76 9.55 -1.87
CA THR A 90 -5.61 9.45 -0.96
C THR A 90 -4.37 10.09 -1.57
N LEU A 91 -3.63 10.85 -0.75
CA LEU A 91 -2.28 11.29 -1.06
C LEU A 91 -1.29 10.82 0.02
N GLU A 92 -0.23 10.12 -0.42
CA GLU A 92 0.92 9.81 0.43
C GLU A 92 1.78 11.05 0.68
N ALA A 93 2.25 11.20 1.92
CA ALA A 93 3.10 12.31 2.34
C ALA A 93 4.13 11.89 3.39
N ASN A 94 5.23 12.64 3.46
CA ASN A 94 6.18 12.55 4.58
C ASN A 94 6.00 13.74 5.54
N PRO A 95 6.30 13.59 6.84
CA PRO A 95 6.22 14.67 7.82
C PRO A 95 6.90 15.97 7.41
N ASP A 96 8.09 15.91 6.80
CA ASP A 96 8.88 17.08 6.41
C ASP A 96 8.30 17.86 5.20
N ASP A 97 7.27 17.33 4.55
CA ASP A 97 6.50 18.04 3.53
C ASP A 97 5.27 18.75 4.08
N LEU A 98 4.81 18.36 5.28
CA LEU A 98 3.51 18.73 5.82
C LEU A 98 3.60 19.95 6.74
N ALA A 99 4.14 21.04 6.21
CA ALA A 99 3.99 22.35 6.84
C ALA A 99 2.52 22.81 6.81
N GLU A 100 2.15 23.76 7.68
CA GLU A 100 0.77 24.24 7.80
C GLU A 100 0.20 24.75 6.47
N GLU A 101 0.97 25.50 5.70
CA GLU A 101 0.57 25.97 4.36
C GLU A 101 0.22 24.79 3.45
N LYS A 102 1.08 23.77 3.40
CA LYS A 102 0.88 22.59 2.57
C LYS A 102 -0.37 21.81 2.95
N ILE A 103 -0.58 21.60 4.26
CA ILE A 103 -1.77 20.90 4.75
C ILE A 103 -3.04 21.68 4.36
N ASN A 104 -3.03 23.02 4.48
CA ASN A 104 -4.14 23.86 4.06
C ASN A 104 -4.36 23.78 2.53
N GLU A 105 -3.31 23.75 1.71
CA GLU A 105 -3.46 23.54 0.26
C GLU A 105 -4.12 22.20 -0.05
N LEU A 106 -3.67 21.12 0.60
CA LEU A 106 -4.20 19.77 0.38
C LEU A 106 -5.66 19.68 0.84
N ALA A 107 -6.00 20.25 2.00
CA ALA A 107 -7.37 20.26 2.53
C ALA A 107 -8.36 21.05 1.67
N ASN A 108 -7.87 22.06 0.93
CA ASN A 108 -8.66 22.83 -0.04
C ASN A 108 -8.66 22.20 -1.45
N SER A 109 -8.05 21.03 -1.62
CA SER A 109 -8.03 20.29 -2.89
C SER A 109 -9.13 19.20 -2.93
N LYS A 110 -9.06 18.30 -3.91
CA LYS A 110 -9.95 17.12 -3.97
C LYS A 110 -9.53 15.98 -3.04
N ILE A 111 -8.35 16.07 -2.43
CA ILE A 111 -7.83 15.05 -1.52
C ILE A 111 -8.67 15.04 -0.25
N ASN A 112 -9.10 13.86 0.19
CA ASN A 112 -9.90 13.68 1.40
C ASN A 112 -9.32 12.61 2.35
N ARG A 113 -8.17 12.02 2.00
CA ARG A 113 -7.40 11.12 2.86
C ARG A 113 -5.90 11.36 2.72
N LEU A 114 -5.17 11.34 3.84
CA LEU A 114 -3.70 11.36 3.84
C LEU A 114 -3.15 10.02 4.35
N SER A 115 -2.05 9.55 3.76
CA SER A 115 -1.22 8.48 4.32
C SER A 115 0.15 9.04 4.65
N ILE A 116 0.52 9.08 5.92
CA ILE A 116 1.73 9.77 6.41
C ILE A 116 2.78 8.75 6.80
N GLY A 117 3.88 8.70 6.04
CA GLY A 117 4.99 7.78 6.26
C GLY A 117 5.90 8.21 7.42
N VAL A 118 5.53 7.91 8.67
CA VAL A 118 6.31 8.30 9.86
C VAL A 118 7.40 7.29 10.18
N GLN A 119 7.08 6.01 10.07
CA GLN A 119 7.91 4.83 10.30
C GLN A 119 8.31 4.60 11.76
N SER A 120 8.78 5.64 12.47
CA SER A 120 9.04 5.60 13.92
C SER A 120 9.01 7.03 14.50
N PHE A 121 8.69 7.14 15.79
CA PHE A 121 8.80 8.38 16.59
C PHE A 121 10.14 8.49 17.34
N PHE A 122 11.12 7.63 17.03
CA PHE A 122 12.42 7.62 17.68
C PHE A 122 13.56 7.98 16.74
N GLU A 123 14.37 8.94 17.17
CA GLU A 123 15.50 9.50 16.39
C GLU A 123 16.48 8.46 15.88
N GLU A 124 16.77 7.44 16.68
CA GLU A 124 17.70 6.38 16.31
C GLU A 124 17.17 5.51 15.15
N ASP A 125 15.87 5.21 15.14
CA ASP A 125 15.22 4.43 14.08
C ASP A 125 15.16 5.27 12.79
N LEU A 126 14.78 6.54 12.90
CA LEU A 126 14.72 7.49 11.79
C LEU A 126 16.09 7.68 11.12
N LYS A 127 17.16 7.80 11.92
CA LYS A 127 18.54 7.88 11.43
C LYS A 127 19.00 6.57 10.78
N LEU A 128 18.68 5.43 11.38
CA LEU A 128 18.99 4.12 10.79
C LEU A 128 18.35 3.97 9.42
N MET A 129 17.10 4.41 9.27
CA MET A 129 16.36 4.35 8.01
C MET A 129 16.68 5.47 7.03
N ASN A 130 17.47 6.48 7.43
CA ASN A 130 17.75 7.69 6.65
C ASN A 130 16.46 8.41 6.25
N ARG A 131 15.60 8.69 7.23
CA ARG A 131 14.42 9.55 7.07
C ARG A 131 14.83 11.02 7.00
N ALA A 132 14.09 11.80 6.21
CA ALA A 132 14.34 13.24 6.05
C ALA A 132 13.82 14.06 7.25
N HIS A 133 12.81 13.54 7.93
CA HIS A 133 12.17 14.14 9.09
C HIS A 133 12.75 13.62 10.41
N ASN A 134 12.54 14.39 11.47
CA ASN A 134 12.82 14.00 12.86
C ASN A 134 11.53 13.70 13.65
N ALA A 135 11.66 13.19 14.87
CA ALA A 135 10.54 12.77 15.72
C ALA A 135 9.59 13.92 16.09
N GLU A 136 10.12 15.14 16.29
CA GLU A 136 9.32 16.32 16.60
C GLU A 136 8.48 16.74 15.38
N GLU A 137 9.09 16.77 14.19
CA GLU A 137 8.42 17.05 12.92
C GLU A 137 7.33 16.02 12.61
N ALA A 138 7.59 14.73 12.87
CA ALA A 138 6.58 13.68 12.80
C ALA A 138 5.37 13.99 13.69
N LEU A 139 5.61 14.30 14.96
CA LEU A 139 4.52 14.58 15.90
C LEU A 139 3.72 15.84 15.52
N GLN A 140 4.41 16.91 15.13
CA GLN A 140 3.78 18.18 14.76
C GLN A 140 2.96 18.04 13.47
N SER A 141 3.53 17.44 12.42
CA SER A 141 2.85 17.26 11.14
C SER A 141 1.55 16.45 11.29
N ILE A 142 1.56 15.38 12.08
CA ILE A 142 0.37 14.56 12.32
C ILE A 142 -0.72 15.36 13.04
N LYS A 143 -0.38 16.12 14.09
CA LYS A 143 -1.33 16.98 14.81
C LYS A 143 -1.97 18.02 13.88
N LEU A 144 -1.14 18.68 13.06
CA LEU A 144 -1.60 19.64 12.07
C LEU A 144 -2.52 18.98 11.05
N ALA A 145 -2.13 17.82 10.50
CA ALA A 145 -2.91 17.11 9.51
C ALA A 145 -4.26 16.67 10.10
N ARG A 146 -4.29 16.14 11.33
CA ARG A 146 -5.53 15.76 12.05
C ARG A 146 -6.47 16.93 12.30
N SER A 147 -5.96 18.16 12.38
CA SER A 147 -6.82 19.35 12.50
C SER A 147 -7.58 19.70 11.21
N LYS A 148 -7.21 19.09 10.07
CA LYS A 148 -7.77 19.41 8.74
C LYS A 148 -8.36 18.21 8.01
N PHE A 149 -7.93 16.99 8.33
CA PHE A 149 -8.38 15.75 7.70
C PHE A 149 -8.91 14.79 8.75
N ASP A 150 -10.15 14.34 8.60
CA ASP A 150 -10.72 13.31 9.46
C ASP A 150 -10.17 11.92 9.16
N ASN A 151 -9.90 11.62 7.89
CA ASN A 151 -9.38 10.34 7.44
C ASN A 151 -7.86 10.44 7.20
N ILE A 152 -7.07 9.98 8.18
CA ILE A 152 -5.62 9.94 8.11
C ILE A 152 -5.12 8.56 8.49
N SER A 153 -4.15 8.07 7.71
CA SER A 153 -3.31 6.95 8.06
C SER A 153 -1.93 7.41 8.50
N VAL A 154 -1.36 6.73 9.48
CA VAL A 154 0.07 6.85 9.80
C VAL A 154 0.73 5.49 9.61
N ASP A 155 1.82 5.48 8.87
CA ASP A 155 2.57 4.27 8.55
C ASP A 155 3.72 4.09 9.54
N LEU A 156 3.84 2.90 10.14
CA LEU A 156 4.91 2.50 11.04
C LEU A 156 5.69 1.30 10.50
N ILE A 157 6.96 1.19 10.87
CA ILE A 157 7.78 0.02 10.57
C ILE A 157 8.22 -0.63 11.89
N TYR A 158 7.96 -1.93 12.04
CA TYR A 158 8.40 -2.73 13.19
C TYR A 158 9.50 -3.72 12.80
N GLY A 159 10.14 -4.34 13.80
CA GLY A 159 11.25 -5.27 13.56
C GLY A 159 12.55 -4.55 13.16
N ILE A 160 12.66 -3.25 13.44
CA ILE A 160 13.86 -2.45 13.19
C ILE A 160 15.02 -2.96 14.07
N PRO A 161 16.23 -3.22 13.51
CA PRO A 161 17.37 -3.67 14.27
C PRO A 161 17.69 -2.76 15.47
N GLY A 162 17.57 -3.32 16.68
CA GLY A 162 17.83 -2.60 17.94
C GLY A 162 16.59 -1.98 18.59
N MET A 163 15.42 -2.00 17.95
CA MET A 163 14.15 -1.66 18.58
C MET A 163 13.73 -2.76 19.56
N ASN A 164 13.45 -2.39 20.81
CA ASN A 164 12.88 -3.29 21.82
C ASN A 164 11.36 -3.13 21.91
N ASN A 165 10.72 -4.04 22.64
CA ASN A 165 9.27 -4.06 22.83
C ASN A 165 8.74 -2.77 23.48
N GLU A 166 9.49 -2.18 24.42
CA GLU A 166 9.07 -0.95 25.10
C GLU A 166 8.98 0.23 24.12
N ARG A 167 10.02 0.41 23.27
CA ARG A 167 10.02 1.43 22.22
C ARG A 167 8.91 1.19 21.20
N TRP A 168 8.65 -0.07 20.85
CA TRP A 168 7.58 -0.41 19.92
C TRP A 168 6.20 -0.08 20.50
N GLN A 169 5.96 -0.42 21.77
CA GLN A 169 4.72 -0.05 22.48
C GLN A 169 4.53 1.47 22.53
N GLU A 170 5.60 2.22 22.77
CA GLU A 170 5.54 3.68 22.80
C GLU A 170 5.20 4.28 21.42
N ASN A 171 5.73 3.74 20.31
CA ASN A 171 5.32 4.14 18.96
C ASN A 171 3.80 3.98 18.76
N ILE A 172 3.25 2.83 19.17
CA ILE A 172 1.81 2.55 19.05
C ILE A 172 1.01 3.50 19.95
N GLN A 173 1.44 3.69 21.19
CA GLN A 173 0.75 4.53 22.16
C GLN A 173 0.67 5.98 21.68
N ILE A 174 1.72 6.52 21.06
CA ILE A 174 1.70 7.87 20.49
C ILE A 174 0.58 8.01 19.44
N LEU A 175 0.39 7.02 18.55
CA LEU A 175 -0.70 7.06 17.56
C LEU A 175 -2.09 6.98 18.19
N LEU A 176 -2.24 6.19 19.27
CA LEU A 176 -3.48 6.11 20.02
C LEU A 176 -3.81 7.43 20.71
N ASP A 177 -2.82 8.08 21.32
CA ASP A 177 -2.98 9.37 22.00
C ASP A 177 -3.30 10.51 21.01
N LEU A 178 -2.88 10.38 19.76
CA LEU A 178 -3.20 11.29 18.65
C LEU A 178 -4.55 11.02 17.99
N ASP A 179 -5.29 10.00 18.45
CA ASP A 179 -6.57 9.56 17.89
C ASP A 179 -6.52 9.39 16.36
N ILE A 180 -5.49 8.67 15.89
CA ILE A 180 -5.36 8.32 14.48
C ILE A 180 -6.36 7.20 14.15
N PRO A 181 -7.24 7.37 13.14
CA PRO A 181 -8.28 6.38 12.88
C PRO A 181 -7.81 5.18 12.05
N HIS A 182 -6.63 5.28 11.41
CA HIS A 182 -6.07 4.23 10.58
C HIS A 182 -4.55 4.13 10.76
N ILE A 183 -4.03 2.93 10.91
CA ILE A 183 -2.60 2.66 11.11
C ILE A 183 -2.18 1.59 10.11
N SER A 184 -1.22 1.92 9.25
CA SER A 184 -0.51 0.94 8.44
C SER A 184 0.76 0.54 9.17
N SER A 185 1.09 -0.74 9.23
CA SER A 185 2.31 -1.19 9.88
C SER A 185 2.95 -2.35 9.15
N TYR A 186 4.24 -2.21 8.86
CA TYR A 186 5.01 -3.13 8.05
C TYR A 186 6.20 -3.68 8.82
N ALA A 187 6.52 -4.97 8.62
CA ALA A 187 7.80 -5.50 9.07
C ALA A 187 8.92 -4.87 8.24
N LEU A 188 10.06 -4.54 8.87
CA LEU A 188 11.25 -4.16 8.13
C LEU A 188 11.83 -5.37 7.39
N THR A 189 11.65 -5.39 6.07
CA THR A 189 12.23 -6.41 5.20
C THR A 189 13.55 -5.90 4.59
N VAL A 190 14.50 -6.80 4.37
CA VAL A 190 15.78 -6.49 3.72
C VAL A 190 15.67 -6.81 2.24
N GLU A 191 15.29 -5.81 1.45
CA GLU A 191 15.11 -5.98 0.01
C GLU A 191 16.45 -5.98 -0.76
N PRO A 192 16.54 -6.73 -1.87
CA PRO A 192 17.72 -6.74 -2.72
C PRO A 192 18.06 -5.35 -3.26
N ASN A 193 19.36 -5.08 -3.44
CA ASN A 193 19.91 -3.84 -4.00
C ASN A 193 19.70 -2.57 -3.15
N THR A 194 19.17 -2.69 -1.94
CA THR A 194 19.00 -1.56 -1.01
C THR A 194 20.30 -1.19 -0.29
N ALA A 195 20.33 0.00 0.33
CA ALA A 195 21.45 0.40 1.18
C ALA A 195 21.49 -0.43 2.47
N LEU A 196 20.31 -0.77 3.01
CA LEU A 196 20.17 -1.60 4.21
C LEU A 196 20.83 -2.97 4.02
N GLN A 197 20.58 -3.66 2.90
CA GLN A 197 21.23 -4.93 2.56
C GLN A 197 22.77 -4.81 2.67
N LYS A 198 23.33 -3.78 2.01
CA LYS A 198 24.78 -3.53 2.01
C LYS A 198 25.34 -3.18 3.39
N PHE A 199 24.55 -2.56 4.26
CA PHE A 199 24.97 -2.25 5.62
C PHE A 199 24.99 -3.48 6.51
N ILE A 200 24.02 -4.38 6.36
CA ILE A 200 23.97 -5.65 7.07
C ILE A 200 25.13 -6.55 6.63
N GLU A 201 25.37 -6.70 5.32
CA GLU A 201 26.49 -7.47 4.77
C GLU A 201 27.86 -6.98 5.28
N LYS A 202 27.99 -5.67 5.53
CA LYS A 202 29.21 -5.04 6.06
C LYS A 202 29.27 -5.02 7.59
N GLY A 203 28.28 -5.57 8.29
CA GLY A 203 28.20 -5.56 9.75
C GLY A 203 27.99 -4.17 10.37
N LYS A 204 27.55 -3.18 9.58
CA LYS A 204 27.26 -1.81 10.07
C LYS A 204 25.91 -1.71 10.76
N VAL A 205 24.96 -2.53 10.33
CA VAL A 205 23.62 -2.67 10.91
C VAL A 205 23.44 -4.15 11.25
N LYS A 206 22.80 -4.46 12.38
CA LYS A 206 22.51 -5.86 12.72
C LYS A 206 21.49 -6.43 11.73
N PRO A 207 21.54 -7.74 11.42
CA PRO A 207 20.47 -8.39 10.68
C PRO A 207 19.11 -8.16 11.35
N VAL A 208 18.05 -8.17 10.54
CA VAL A 208 16.67 -8.23 11.05
C VAL A 208 16.44 -9.55 11.79
N ASP A 209 15.57 -9.53 12.79
CA ASP A 209 15.26 -10.68 13.65
C ASP A 209 13.77 -11.02 13.54
N ASP A 210 13.47 -12.14 12.88
CA ASP A 210 12.10 -12.60 12.65
C ASP A 210 11.35 -12.87 13.96
N ALA A 211 12.04 -13.31 15.02
CA ALA A 211 11.41 -13.54 16.32
C ALA A 211 11.00 -12.22 16.98
N ALA A 212 11.84 -11.19 16.86
CA ALA A 212 11.51 -9.84 17.32
C ALA A 212 10.37 -9.24 16.48
N ALA A 213 10.39 -9.40 15.16
CA ALA A 213 9.31 -8.95 14.27
C ALA A 213 7.97 -9.62 14.60
N ALA A 214 7.96 -10.93 14.84
CA ALA A 214 6.77 -11.67 15.27
C ALA A 214 6.24 -11.16 16.62
N GLN A 215 7.14 -10.89 17.58
CA GLN A 215 6.75 -10.33 18.87
C GLN A 215 6.15 -8.93 18.73
N HIS A 216 6.77 -8.06 17.95
CA HIS A 216 6.25 -6.71 17.67
C HIS A 216 4.88 -6.76 16.98
N PHE A 217 4.69 -7.67 16.02
CA PHE A 217 3.40 -7.88 15.37
C PHE A 217 2.30 -8.25 16.38
N GLU A 218 2.57 -9.18 17.32
CA GLU A 218 1.58 -9.55 18.34
C GLU A 218 1.26 -8.42 19.32
N ILE A 219 2.27 -7.61 19.69
CA ILE A 219 2.07 -6.40 20.48
C ILE A 219 1.15 -5.43 19.75
N LEU A 220 1.41 -5.15 18.47
CA LEU A 220 0.61 -4.26 17.63
C LEU A 220 -0.84 -4.74 17.56
N ARG A 221 -1.04 -5.97 17.13
CA ARG A 221 -2.35 -6.58 16.94
C ARG A 221 -3.18 -6.54 18.22
N THR A 222 -2.60 -6.95 19.34
CA THR A 222 -3.30 -6.99 20.64
C THR A 222 -3.64 -5.59 21.12
N THR A 223 -2.70 -4.65 21.02
CA THR A 223 -2.88 -3.26 21.49
C THR A 223 -3.96 -2.54 20.68
N LEU A 224 -3.90 -2.63 19.35
CA LEU A 224 -4.88 -1.97 18.48
C LEU A 224 -6.27 -2.61 18.56
N LYS A 225 -6.37 -3.94 18.69
CA LYS A 225 -7.64 -4.62 18.94
C LYS A 225 -8.30 -4.12 20.22
N ASN A 226 -7.54 -3.97 21.31
CA ASN A 226 -8.05 -3.43 22.58
C ASN A 226 -8.44 -1.96 22.48
N ALA A 227 -7.84 -1.21 21.57
CA ALA A 227 -8.18 0.18 21.27
C ALA A 227 -9.35 0.32 20.27
N GLY A 228 -9.98 -0.79 19.84
CA GLY A 228 -11.16 -0.78 18.96
C GLY A 228 -10.86 -0.69 17.47
N PHE A 229 -9.62 -1.00 17.05
CA PHE A 229 -9.29 -1.15 15.63
C PHE A 229 -9.62 -2.55 15.14
N GLU A 230 -10.01 -2.64 13.87
CA GLU A 230 -10.16 -3.89 13.15
C GLU A 230 -8.93 -4.13 12.27
N HIS A 231 -8.35 -5.32 12.40
CA HIS A 231 -7.26 -5.81 11.53
C HIS A 231 -7.85 -6.37 10.25
N TYR A 232 -8.19 -5.47 9.31
CA TYR A 232 -8.99 -5.83 8.15
C TYR A 232 -8.16 -6.43 7.01
N GLU A 233 -6.87 -6.11 6.96
CA GLU A 233 -5.90 -6.82 6.13
C GLU A 233 -4.52 -6.82 6.79
N PHE A 234 -3.61 -7.65 6.31
CA PHE A 234 -2.36 -8.01 6.98
C PHE A 234 -1.56 -6.83 7.56
N SER A 235 -1.41 -5.72 6.82
CA SER A 235 -0.61 -4.58 7.28
C SER A 235 -1.42 -3.43 7.90
N ASN A 236 -2.75 -3.41 7.75
CA ASN A 236 -3.58 -2.23 8.01
C ASN A 236 -4.65 -2.50 9.06
N TYR A 237 -4.76 -1.52 9.95
CA TYR A 237 -5.69 -1.49 11.05
C TYR A 237 -6.52 -0.22 10.92
N GLY A 238 -7.84 -0.34 10.91
CA GLY A 238 -8.72 0.83 10.84
C GLY A 238 -9.80 0.76 11.91
N LYS A 239 -10.23 1.91 12.40
CA LYS A 239 -11.51 2.00 13.11
C LYS A 239 -12.65 1.72 12.12
N PRO A 240 -13.83 1.26 12.59
CA PRO A 240 -14.99 1.08 11.73
C PRO A 240 -15.28 2.36 10.91
N GLY A 241 -15.40 2.20 9.59
CA GLY A 241 -15.59 3.32 8.65
C GLY A 241 -14.33 4.00 8.13
N TYR A 242 -13.14 3.62 8.61
CA TYR A 242 -11.84 4.21 8.22
C TYR A 242 -10.91 3.24 7.48
N PHE A 243 -11.41 2.11 6.99
CA PHE A 243 -10.62 1.23 6.13
C PHE A 243 -10.25 1.97 4.84
N SER A 244 -9.00 1.84 4.41
CA SER A 244 -8.57 2.35 3.10
C SER A 244 -9.36 1.64 2.01
N GLN A 245 -10.27 2.37 1.35
CA GLN A 245 -11.06 1.82 0.25
C GLN A 245 -10.15 1.36 -0.89
N ASN A 246 -9.06 2.09 -1.14
CA ASN A 246 -8.08 1.71 -2.15
C ASN A 246 -7.38 0.38 -1.84
N ASN A 247 -6.88 0.21 -0.61
CA ASN A 247 -6.20 -1.04 -0.23
C ASN A 247 -7.19 -2.20 -0.24
N THR A 248 -8.39 -1.99 0.30
CA THR A 248 -9.48 -2.98 0.24
C THR A 248 -9.82 -3.34 -1.21
N ALA A 249 -9.81 -2.39 -2.16
CA ALA A 249 -10.04 -2.67 -3.58
C ALA A 249 -9.01 -3.65 -4.15
N TYR A 250 -7.71 -3.40 -3.92
CA TYR A 250 -6.63 -4.27 -4.37
C TYR A 250 -6.74 -5.67 -3.78
N TRP A 251 -6.92 -5.75 -2.46
CA TRP A 251 -7.10 -7.03 -1.81
C TRP A 251 -8.38 -7.73 -2.27
N LEU A 252 -9.41 -6.98 -2.67
CA LEU A 252 -10.64 -7.48 -3.25
C LEU A 252 -10.55 -7.83 -4.75
N GLY A 253 -9.37 -7.73 -5.37
CA GLY A 253 -9.17 -8.05 -6.79
C GLY A 253 -9.97 -7.13 -7.71
N LYS A 254 -10.17 -5.87 -7.30
CA LYS A 254 -10.88 -4.88 -8.12
C LYS A 254 -9.95 -4.32 -9.21
N PRO A 255 -10.47 -4.08 -10.43
CA PRO A 255 -9.69 -3.45 -11.50
C PRO A 255 -9.15 -2.07 -11.10
N TYR A 256 -7.96 -1.73 -11.60
CA TYR A 256 -7.36 -0.42 -11.41
C TYR A 256 -6.41 -0.05 -12.54
N LEU A 257 -6.32 1.24 -12.80
CA LEU A 257 -5.43 1.84 -13.79
C LEU A 257 -4.26 2.53 -13.08
N GLY A 258 -3.05 2.00 -13.26
CA GLY A 258 -1.83 2.65 -12.81
C GLY A 258 -1.20 3.52 -13.87
N ILE A 259 -0.91 4.76 -13.51
CA ILE A 259 -0.36 5.81 -14.37
C ILE A 259 0.97 6.27 -13.79
N GLY A 260 1.95 6.50 -14.67
CA GLY A 260 3.30 6.88 -14.28
C GLY A 260 4.32 5.75 -14.32
N PRO A 261 5.61 6.06 -14.20
CA PRO A 261 6.69 5.08 -14.32
C PRO A 261 6.57 4.04 -13.21
N SER A 262 6.83 2.76 -13.52
CA SER A 262 6.62 1.60 -12.63
C SER A 262 5.19 1.35 -12.15
N ALA A 263 4.21 2.18 -12.52
CA ALA A 263 2.83 1.98 -12.10
C ALA A 263 2.25 0.71 -12.71
N HIS A 264 1.58 -0.10 -11.88
CA HIS A 264 0.92 -1.32 -12.28
C HIS A 264 -0.57 -1.09 -12.49
N SER A 265 -1.17 -1.86 -13.39
CA SER A 265 -2.61 -1.88 -13.68
C SER A 265 -3.09 -3.32 -13.68
N TYR A 266 -4.36 -3.52 -13.34
CA TYR A 266 -5.01 -4.82 -13.37
C TYR A 266 -6.44 -4.63 -13.86
N ASP A 267 -6.87 -5.42 -14.84
CA ASP A 267 -8.23 -5.34 -15.41
C ASP A 267 -9.11 -6.54 -15.06
N GLY A 268 -8.59 -7.49 -14.27
CA GLY A 268 -9.26 -8.76 -13.95
C GLY A 268 -8.67 -9.96 -14.69
N ASN A 269 -8.07 -9.75 -15.85
CA ASN A 269 -7.53 -10.81 -16.71
C ASN A 269 -6.07 -10.61 -17.09
N SER A 270 -5.60 -9.37 -17.09
CA SER A 270 -4.22 -9.02 -17.39
C SER A 270 -3.66 -8.07 -16.35
N ARG A 271 -2.33 -8.12 -16.20
CA ARG A 271 -1.54 -7.13 -15.48
C ARG A 271 -0.70 -6.36 -16.48
N LYS A 272 -0.57 -5.05 -16.24
CA LYS A 272 0.27 -4.19 -17.07
C LYS A 272 1.12 -3.32 -16.17
N TRP A 273 2.37 -3.09 -16.54
CA TRP A 273 3.21 -2.17 -15.78
C TRP A 273 4.06 -1.30 -16.69
N ASN A 274 4.13 -0.02 -16.34
CA ASN A 274 4.97 0.94 -17.05
C ASN A 274 6.45 0.69 -16.74
N ILE A 275 7.31 1.05 -17.68
CA ILE A 275 8.76 1.05 -17.49
C ILE A 275 9.18 1.82 -16.23
N GLY A 276 10.04 1.21 -15.41
CA GLY A 276 10.65 1.80 -14.21
C GLY A 276 11.76 2.80 -14.53
N ASN A 277 11.52 3.77 -15.43
CA ASN A 277 12.49 4.80 -15.78
C ASN A 277 11.83 6.10 -16.19
N ASN A 278 11.97 7.16 -15.38
CA ASN A 278 11.31 8.45 -15.60
C ASN A 278 11.61 9.05 -16.98
N THR A 279 12.85 8.95 -17.47
CA THR A 279 13.23 9.57 -18.74
C THR A 279 12.66 8.82 -19.94
N LEU A 280 12.73 7.49 -19.92
CA LEU A 280 12.21 6.67 -21.01
C LEU A 280 10.68 6.74 -21.04
N TYR A 281 10.04 6.70 -19.86
CA TYR A 281 8.61 6.88 -19.71
C TYR A 281 8.14 8.22 -20.32
N ILE A 282 8.74 9.35 -19.91
CA ILE A 282 8.38 10.67 -20.44
C ILE A 282 8.50 10.71 -21.98
N LYS A 283 9.64 10.26 -22.53
CA LYS A 283 9.90 10.29 -23.98
C LYS A 283 8.92 9.45 -24.79
N ALA A 284 8.50 8.30 -24.28
CA ALA A 284 7.52 7.45 -24.96
C ALA A 284 6.14 8.13 -24.97
N ILE A 285 5.69 8.62 -23.82
CA ILE A 285 4.40 9.29 -23.70
C ILE A 285 4.35 10.57 -24.53
N GLU A 286 5.44 11.34 -24.61
CA GLU A 286 5.55 12.51 -25.51
C GLU A 286 5.26 12.17 -26.98
N LYS A 287 5.58 10.95 -27.42
CA LYS A 287 5.27 10.43 -28.76
C LYS A 287 3.91 9.73 -28.87
N SER A 288 3.14 9.70 -27.78
CA SER A 288 1.88 8.95 -27.66
C SER A 288 2.08 7.43 -27.73
N GLU A 289 3.24 6.94 -27.31
CA GLU A 289 3.55 5.52 -27.17
C GLU A 289 3.41 5.11 -25.70
N LEU A 290 2.80 3.95 -25.42
CA LEU A 290 2.67 3.41 -24.06
C LEU A 290 3.87 2.48 -23.76
N PRO A 291 4.78 2.85 -22.84
CA PRO A 291 5.97 2.06 -22.54
C PRO A 291 5.66 1.00 -21.45
N LEU A 292 4.72 0.11 -21.73
CA LEU A 292 4.24 -0.89 -20.79
C LEU A 292 4.53 -2.32 -21.24
N GLU A 293 4.68 -3.20 -20.25
CA GLU A 293 4.66 -4.65 -20.41
C GLU A 293 3.26 -5.17 -20.03
N ILE A 294 2.86 -6.31 -20.60
CA ILE A 294 1.57 -6.95 -20.36
C ILE A 294 1.79 -8.42 -20.06
N GLU A 295 1.15 -8.90 -18.99
CA GLU A 295 1.03 -10.30 -18.62
C GLU A 295 -0.45 -10.68 -18.68
N GLU A 296 -0.79 -11.66 -19.53
CA GLU A 296 -2.11 -12.27 -19.57
C GLU A 296 -2.16 -13.40 -18.54
N LEU A 297 -3.17 -13.40 -17.68
CA LEU A 297 -3.29 -14.35 -16.58
C LEU A 297 -4.10 -15.57 -17.00
N SER A 298 -3.59 -16.75 -16.67
CA SER A 298 -4.35 -17.98 -16.78
C SER A 298 -5.41 -18.07 -15.68
N THR A 299 -6.34 -19.02 -15.80
CA THR A 299 -7.29 -19.32 -14.71
C THR A 299 -6.57 -19.74 -13.43
N THR A 300 -5.44 -20.45 -13.54
CA THR A 300 -4.62 -20.85 -12.40
C THR A 300 -4.00 -19.63 -11.72
N ASP A 301 -3.48 -18.67 -12.49
CA ASP A 301 -2.91 -17.43 -11.95
C ASP A 301 -3.98 -16.64 -11.20
N CYS A 302 -5.15 -16.42 -11.82
CA CYS A 302 -6.26 -15.74 -11.19
C CYS A 302 -6.75 -16.44 -9.90
N TYR A 303 -6.75 -17.78 -9.87
CA TYR A 303 -7.06 -18.54 -8.65
C TYR A 303 -6.00 -18.32 -7.56
N ASN A 304 -4.71 -18.46 -7.89
CA ASN A 304 -3.62 -18.28 -6.94
C ASN A 304 -3.60 -16.87 -6.37
N GLU A 305 -3.84 -15.85 -7.20
CA GLU A 305 -4.00 -14.46 -6.76
C GLU A 305 -5.19 -14.26 -5.84
N TYR A 306 -6.33 -14.88 -6.16
CA TYR A 306 -7.51 -14.82 -5.30
C TYR A 306 -7.22 -15.41 -3.92
N ILE A 307 -6.57 -16.58 -3.85
CA ILE A 307 -6.14 -17.19 -2.57
C ILE A 307 -5.18 -16.26 -1.83
N MET A 308 -4.13 -15.80 -2.51
CA MET A 308 -3.10 -14.93 -1.96
C MET A 308 -3.66 -13.64 -1.36
N THR A 309 -4.57 -12.99 -2.07
CA THR A 309 -5.10 -11.68 -1.67
C THR A 309 -6.20 -11.82 -0.63
N ARG A 310 -7.15 -12.75 -0.80
CA ARG A 310 -8.28 -12.94 0.12
C ARG A 310 -7.85 -13.42 1.50
N LEU A 311 -6.91 -14.38 1.59
CA LEU A 311 -6.48 -14.93 2.88
C LEU A 311 -5.77 -13.90 3.77
N ARG A 312 -5.17 -12.88 3.17
CA ARG A 312 -4.55 -11.75 3.89
C ARG A 312 -5.56 -10.74 4.43
N THR A 313 -6.86 -10.98 4.24
CA THR A 313 -7.93 -10.10 4.71
C THR A 313 -8.84 -10.79 5.72
N HIS A 314 -9.52 -10.00 6.55
CA HIS A 314 -10.56 -10.51 7.42
C HIS A 314 -11.78 -11.06 6.63
N PHE A 315 -11.94 -10.67 5.36
CA PHE A 315 -13.01 -11.15 4.48
C PHE A 315 -12.86 -12.64 4.14
N GLY A 316 -11.63 -13.16 4.07
CA GLY A 316 -11.36 -14.56 3.78
C GLY A 316 -11.73 -15.02 2.37
N VAL A 317 -11.60 -16.32 2.13
CA VAL A 317 -11.79 -17.00 0.85
C VAL A 317 -13.17 -17.65 0.79
N ASP A 318 -14.09 -17.13 -0.03
CA ASP A 318 -15.39 -17.78 -0.26
C ASP A 318 -15.24 -18.95 -1.24
N LEU A 319 -15.60 -20.16 -0.78
CA LEU A 319 -15.54 -21.38 -1.57
C LEU A 319 -16.53 -21.38 -2.75
N LYS A 320 -17.67 -20.69 -2.64
CA LYS A 320 -18.63 -20.56 -3.74
C LYS A 320 -18.12 -19.64 -4.84
N GLU A 321 -17.40 -18.58 -4.45
CA GLU A 321 -16.76 -17.69 -5.43
C GLU A 321 -15.69 -18.45 -6.22
N ILE A 322 -14.92 -19.33 -5.56
CA ILE A 322 -13.97 -20.21 -6.25
C ILE A 322 -14.68 -21.13 -7.24
N GLU A 323 -15.74 -21.80 -6.80
CA GLU A 323 -16.52 -22.70 -7.66
C GLU A 323 -17.05 -21.97 -8.90
N THR A 324 -17.58 -20.77 -8.71
CA THR A 324 -18.19 -19.96 -9.79
C THR A 324 -17.14 -19.43 -10.76
N LYS A 325 -16.00 -18.95 -10.26
CA LYS A 325 -14.98 -18.28 -11.08
C LYS A 325 -13.97 -19.23 -11.71
N PHE A 326 -13.57 -20.28 -11.00
CA PHE A 326 -12.46 -21.15 -11.38
C PHE A 326 -12.90 -22.60 -11.61
N GLY A 327 -13.99 -23.04 -10.97
CA GLY A 327 -14.59 -24.36 -11.14
C GLY A 327 -14.33 -25.33 -9.98
N GLU A 328 -15.09 -26.43 -9.97
CA GLU A 328 -15.10 -27.42 -8.88
C GLU A 328 -13.72 -28.05 -8.60
N LYS A 329 -12.89 -28.19 -9.64
CA LYS A 329 -11.50 -28.69 -9.54
C LYS A 329 -10.70 -27.92 -8.49
N TYR A 330 -10.78 -26.59 -8.49
CA TYR A 330 -10.02 -25.73 -7.58
C TYR A 330 -10.57 -25.79 -6.15
N VAL A 331 -11.89 -25.91 -5.99
CA VAL A 331 -12.50 -26.11 -4.66
C VAL A 331 -12.02 -27.41 -4.04
N LYS A 332 -12.00 -28.49 -4.83
CA LYS A 332 -11.51 -29.79 -4.37
C LYS A 332 -10.03 -29.73 -3.98
N TYR A 333 -9.20 -29.14 -4.83
CA TYR A 333 -7.78 -28.94 -4.56
C TYR A 333 -7.55 -28.17 -3.26
N LEU A 334 -8.20 -27.01 -3.10
CA LEU A 334 -8.08 -26.17 -1.90
C LEU A 334 -8.44 -26.94 -0.63
N LYS A 335 -9.53 -27.73 -0.66
CA LYS A 335 -9.95 -28.57 0.47
C LYS A 335 -8.92 -29.64 0.80
N GLU A 336 -8.30 -30.25 -0.20
CA GLU A 336 -7.26 -31.27 -0.01
C GLU A 336 -5.99 -30.67 0.60
N GLN A 337 -5.50 -29.54 0.09
CA GLN A 337 -4.28 -28.89 0.60
C GLN A 337 -4.45 -28.27 1.98
N SER A 338 -5.66 -27.81 2.32
CA SER A 338 -5.93 -27.15 3.61
C SER A 338 -6.05 -28.10 4.82
N VAL A 339 -6.09 -29.42 4.63
CA VAL A 339 -6.31 -30.41 5.72
C VAL A 339 -5.31 -30.24 6.87
N VAL A 340 -4.01 -30.16 6.56
CA VAL A 340 -2.95 -30.03 7.57
C VAL A 340 -3.03 -28.68 8.28
N LEU A 341 -3.42 -27.62 7.57
CA LEU A 341 -3.53 -26.27 8.11
C LEU A 341 -4.72 -26.16 9.08
N PHE A 342 -5.83 -26.86 8.82
CA PHE A 342 -6.94 -27.01 9.78
C PHE A 342 -6.52 -27.78 11.03
N GLN A 343 -5.79 -28.89 10.87
CA GLN A 343 -5.30 -29.68 12.01
C GLN A 343 -4.35 -28.87 12.91
N LYS A 344 -3.58 -27.94 12.32
CA LYS A 344 -2.71 -27.02 13.05
C LYS A 344 -3.44 -25.79 13.61
N GLU A 345 -4.74 -25.67 13.37
CA GLU A 345 -5.58 -24.51 13.75
C GLU A 345 -5.09 -23.19 13.13
N LEU A 346 -4.49 -23.25 11.94
CA LEU A 346 -4.03 -22.06 11.20
C LEU A 346 -5.13 -21.50 10.29
N LEU A 347 -6.09 -22.35 9.92
CA LEU A 347 -7.27 -21.99 9.16
C LEU A 347 -8.54 -22.36 9.94
N LYS A 348 -9.62 -21.65 9.65
CA LYS A 348 -10.99 -21.97 10.07
C LYS A 348 -11.97 -21.71 8.92
N ILE A 349 -13.12 -22.39 8.95
CA ILE A 349 -14.23 -22.11 8.02
C ILE A 349 -15.44 -21.66 8.81
N GLU A 350 -16.01 -20.53 8.42
CA GLU A 350 -17.25 -19.99 8.97
C GLU A 350 -18.15 -19.59 7.79
N ASN A 351 -19.40 -20.05 7.76
CA ASN A 351 -20.38 -19.71 6.71
C ASN A 351 -19.87 -19.89 5.27
N ASN A 352 -19.13 -20.97 4.98
CA ASN A 352 -18.53 -21.27 3.68
C ASN A 352 -17.34 -20.37 3.26
N VAL A 353 -16.84 -19.56 4.19
CA VAL A 353 -15.67 -18.71 3.99
C VAL A 353 -14.51 -19.24 4.82
N MET A 354 -13.36 -19.44 4.18
CA MET A 354 -12.13 -19.87 4.82
C MET A 354 -11.33 -18.64 5.28
N HIS A 355 -10.93 -18.63 6.54
CA HIS A 355 -10.17 -17.55 7.15
C HIS A 355 -8.87 -18.07 7.77
N ILE A 356 -7.84 -17.24 7.75
CA ILE A 356 -6.67 -17.41 8.61
C ILE A 356 -7.06 -17.12 10.06
N THR A 357 -6.64 -17.98 10.99
CA THR A 357 -6.86 -17.77 12.44
C THR A 357 -5.83 -16.78 12.99
N GLU A 358 -6.06 -16.25 14.20
CA GLU A 358 -5.06 -15.38 14.86
C GLU A 358 -3.67 -16.05 14.96
N LYS A 359 -3.64 -17.39 15.14
CA LYS A 359 -2.40 -18.18 15.21
C LYS A 359 -1.67 -18.24 13.85
N GLY A 360 -2.40 -18.18 12.75
CA GLY A 360 -1.86 -18.25 11.40
C GLY A 360 -1.54 -16.90 10.80
N THR A 361 -1.99 -15.78 11.38
CA THR A 361 -1.93 -14.46 10.73
C THR A 361 -0.51 -14.10 10.32
N PHE A 362 0.48 -14.16 11.22
CA PHE A 362 1.87 -13.85 10.90
C PHE A 362 2.50 -14.75 9.82
N LEU A 363 1.90 -15.91 9.55
CA LEU A 363 2.35 -16.89 8.56
C LEU A 363 1.52 -16.88 7.27
N SER A 364 0.74 -15.80 7.03
CA SER A 364 -0.24 -15.74 5.94
C SER A 364 0.33 -16.08 4.58
N ASP A 365 1.56 -15.67 4.32
CA ASP A 365 2.21 -15.79 3.02
C ASP A 365 2.58 -17.23 2.71
N GLY A 366 3.15 -17.93 3.70
CA GLY A 366 3.43 -19.37 3.60
C GLY A 366 2.14 -20.19 3.50
N ILE A 367 1.12 -19.82 4.30
CA ILE A 367 -0.20 -20.46 4.24
C ILE A 367 -0.83 -20.30 2.85
N ALA A 368 -0.77 -19.11 2.25
CA ALA A 368 -1.30 -18.88 0.92
C ALA A 368 -0.53 -19.69 -0.14
N ALA A 369 0.81 -19.70 -0.06
CA ALA A 369 1.65 -20.46 -0.98
C ALA A 369 1.38 -21.97 -0.95
N ASP A 370 1.15 -22.55 0.24
CA ASP A 370 0.77 -23.96 0.40
C ASP A 370 -0.57 -24.31 -0.27
N LEU A 371 -1.41 -23.31 -0.56
CA LEU A 371 -2.74 -23.46 -1.14
C LEU A 371 -2.79 -23.09 -2.63
N PHE A 372 -1.67 -22.69 -3.21
CA PHE A 372 -1.57 -22.41 -4.64
C PHE A 372 -1.71 -23.68 -5.44
N TYR A 373 -2.51 -23.59 -6.49
CA TYR A 373 -2.65 -24.64 -7.46
C TYR A 373 -1.38 -24.71 -8.31
N ILE A 374 -0.76 -25.89 -8.32
CA ILE A 374 0.41 -26.24 -9.14
C ILE A 374 -0.01 -27.40 -10.03
N ASP A 375 0.20 -27.27 -11.34
CA ASP A 375 -0.15 -28.30 -12.33
C ASP A 375 0.66 -29.59 -12.20
#